data_AF-A0A1H8XKV8-F1
#
_entry.id   AF-A0A1H8XKV8-F1
#
_cell.length_a   1.000
_cell.length_b   1.000
_cell.length_c   1.000
_cell.angle_alpha   90.00
_cell.angle_beta   90.00
_cell.angle_gamma   90.00
#
_symmetry.space_group_name_H-M   'P 1'
#
loop_
_entity.id
_entity.type
_entity.pdbx_description
1 polymer ?
#
loop_
_entity_poly.entity_id
_entity_poly.type
_entity_poly.pdbx_seq_one_letter_code
_entity_poly.pdbx_strand_id
1 'polypeptide(L)'
;METVAVPRPVVSALRQASVTGTATELIDRFRTSGRDGVARPPEAFGEVLAWLWQTDANAAVIHIAELMKQLRERHPLAHAVTPPVGFGELLDGVRGCLPAGFEQADLLISYTRTSLGDFYGG
;
A
#
# COMPACT_ATOMS: atom_id res chain seq x y z
N MET A 1 23.68 -17.30 11.66
CA MET A 1 22.41 -17.04 10.96
C MET A 1 22.73 -17.08 9.47
N GLU A 2 22.39 -18.17 8.78
CA GLU A 2 22.56 -18.25 7.33
C GLU A 2 21.58 -17.29 6.65
N THR A 3 22.08 -16.48 5.73
CA THR A 3 21.26 -15.58 4.92
C THR A 3 21.11 -16.20 3.53
N VAL A 4 19.88 -16.36 3.07
CA VAL A 4 19.60 -16.85 1.71
C VAL A 4 19.49 -15.64 0.79
N ALA A 5 20.36 -15.57 -0.22
CA ALA A 5 20.29 -14.53 -1.24
C ALA A 5 19.19 -14.86 -2.26
N VAL A 6 18.13 -14.06 -2.29
CA VAL A 6 17.05 -14.19 -3.28
C VAL A 6 17.40 -13.38 -4.53
N PRO A 7 17.29 -13.93 -5.75
CA PRO A 7 17.53 -13.18 -6.97
C PRO A 7 16.60 -11.97 -7.11
N ARG A 8 17.14 -10.82 -7.55
CA ARG A 8 16.36 -9.58 -7.76
C ARG A 8 15.08 -9.75 -8.59
N PRO A 9 15.07 -10.53 -9.70
CA PRO A 9 13.84 -10.72 -10.47
C PRO A 9 12.72 -11.39 -9.66
N VAL A 10 13.08 -12.33 -8.77
CA VAL A 10 12.11 -13.02 -7.90
C VAL A 10 11.53 -12.05 -6.89
N VAL A 11 12.37 -11.25 -6.24
CA VAL A 11 11.93 -10.21 -5.29
C VAL A 11 11.00 -9.21 -5.99
N SER A 12 11.36 -8.76 -7.18
CA SER A 12 10.53 -7.83 -7.97
C SER A 12 9.17 -8.43 -8.33
N ALA A 13 9.14 -9.70 -8.75
CA ALA A 13 7.90 -10.38 -9.10
C ALA A 13 7.00 -10.58 -7.87
N LEU A 14 7.57 -11.00 -6.74
CA LEU A 14 6.84 -11.16 -5.48
C LEU A 14 6.26 -9.84 -4.99
N ARG A 15 7.03 -8.75 -5.09
CA ARG A 15 6.54 -7.41 -4.73
C ARG A 15 5.38 -6.97 -5.61
N GLN A 16 5.45 -7.16 -6.93
CA GLN A 16 4.36 -6.80 -7.82
C GLN A 16 3.10 -7.65 -7.56
N ALA A 17 3.29 -8.94 -7.30
CA ALA A 17 2.20 -9.85 -6.94
C ALA A 17 1.56 -9.47 -5.60
N SER A 18 2.35 -9.07 -4.60
CA SER A 18 1.83 -8.68 -3.29
C SER A 18 0.95 -7.44 -3.35
N VAL A 19 1.32 -6.42 -4.15
CA VAL A 19 0.47 -5.24 -4.36
C VAL A 19 -0.86 -5.63 -5.01
N THR A 20 -0.82 -6.50 -6.02
CA THR A 20 -2.02 -6.94 -6.73
C THR A 20 -2.95 -7.71 -5.81
N GLY A 21 -2.41 -8.67 -5.04
CA GLY A 21 -3.19 -9.44 -4.06
C GLY A 21 -3.79 -8.57 -2.95
N THR A 22 -3.02 -7.59 -2.45
CA THR A 22 -3.50 -6.60 -1.47
C THR A 22 -4.67 -5.79 -2.03
N ALA A 23 -4.60 -5.36 -3.30
CA ALA A 23 -5.68 -4.64 -3.94
C ALA A 23 -6.93 -5.51 -4.12
N THR A 24 -6.77 -6.78 -4.52
CA THR A 24 -7.87 -7.75 -4.62
C THR A 24 -8.58 -7.90 -3.28
N GLU A 25 -7.83 -8.13 -2.20
CA GLU A 25 -8.39 -8.30 -0.85
C GLU A 25 -9.16 -7.05 -0.40
N LEU A 26 -8.59 -5.86 -0.59
CA LEU A 26 -9.24 -4.60 -0.23
C LEU A 26 -10.54 -4.38 -1.02
N ILE A 27 -10.52 -4.63 -2.33
CA ILE A 27 -11.70 -4.50 -3.18
C ILE A 27 -12.80 -5.48 -2.75
N ASP A 28 -12.44 -6.74 -2.50
CA ASP A 28 -13.42 -7.74 -2.06
C ASP A 28 -13.98 -7.40 -0.67
N ARG A 29 -13.16 -6.86 0.24
CA ARG A 29 -13.63 -6.34 1.53
C ARG A 29 -14.64 -5.22 1.35
N PHE A 30 -14.35 -4.24 0.49
CA PHE A 30 -15.30 -3.16 0.21
C PHE A 30 -16.62 -3.65 -0.40
N ARG A 31 -16.57 -4.68 -1.24
CA ARG A 31 -17.76 -5.26 -1.88
C ARG A 31 -18.62 -6.07 -0.90
N THR A 32 -17.99 -6.77 0.04
CA THR A 32 -18.66 -7.73 0.93
C THR A 32 -19.07 -7.13 2.27
N SER A 33 -18.26 -6.25 2.83
CA SER A 33 -18.43 -5.68 4.16
C SER A 33 -18.64 -4.16 4.16
N GLY A 34 -18.61 -3.51 3.00
CA GLY A 34 -18.70 -2.05 2.90
C GLY A 34 -17.41 -1.34 3.33
N ARG A 35 -17.49 -0.02 3.52
CA ARG A 35 -16.35 0.87 3.79
C ARG A 35 -16.15 1.19 5.28
N ASP A 36 -16.56 0.29 6.17
CA ASP A 36 -16.59 0.50 7.63
C ASP A 36 -15.21 0.47 8.30
N GLY A 37 -14.34 1.40 7.90
CA GLY A 37 -13.06 1.67 8.56
C GLY A 37 -11.87 1.51 7.63
N VAL A 38 -11.63 2.56 6.84
CA VAL A 38 -10.36 2.87 6.16
C VAL A 38 -9.90 1.80 5.15
N ALA A 39 -9.25 2.20 4.05
CA ALA A 39 -8.65 1.26 3.10
C ALA A 39 -7.39 0.62 3.71
N ARG A 40 -7.53 -0.15 4.80
CA ARG A 40 -6.45 -0.71 5.62
C ARG A 40 -5.88 -1.97 4.97
N PRO A 41 -4.65 -1.89 4.41
CA PRO A 41 -3.99 -3.06 3.86
C PRO A 41 -3.69 -4.10 4.95
N PRO A 42 -3.42 -5.35 4.58
CA PRO A 42 -2.97 -6.38 5.53
C PRO A 42 -1.68 -5.99 6.25
N GLU A 43 -1.46 -6.56 7.44
CA GLU A 43 -0.24 -6.31 8.24
C GLU A 43 1.05 -6.64 7.47
N ALA A 44 1.04 -7.72 6.69
CA ALA A 44 2.17 -8.10 5.83
C ALA A 44 2.56 -7.01 4.81
N PHE A 45 1.60 -6.21 4.34
CA PHE A 45 1.90 -5.04 3.50
C PHE A 45 2.66 -3.98 4.29
N GLY A 46 2.24 -3.73 5.54
CA GLY A 46 2.89 -2.78 6.44
C GLY A 46 4.31 -3.20 6.82
N GLU A 47 4.56 -4.49 7.03
CA GLU A 47 5.92 -5.02 7.28
C GLU A 47 6.87 -4.75 6.11
N VAL A 48 6.43 -5.08 4.88
CA VAL A 48 7.20 -4.81 3.67
C VAL A 48 7.42 -3.31 3.48
N LEU A 49 6.38 -2.50 3.71
CA LEU A 49 6.46 -1.05 3.60
C LEU A 49 7.44 -0.44 4.60
N ALA A 50 7.42 -0.88 5.86
CA ALA A 50 8.34 -0.42 6.89
C ALA A 50 9.79 -0.78 6.54
N TRP A 51 10.03 -2.00 6.05
CA TRP A 51 11.34 -2.42 5.57
C TRP A 51 11.80 -1.60 4.36
N LEU A 52 10.92 -1.36 3.38
CA LEU A 52 11.21 -0.51 2.24
C LEU A 52 11.56 0.91 2.71
N TRP A 53 10.80 1.48 3.64
CA TRP A 53 11.07 2.83 4.13
C TRP A 53 12.47 2.97 4.76
N GLN A 54 12.89 1.97 5.53
CA GLN A 54 14.20 1.95 6.17
C GLN A 54 15.36 1.75 5.18
N THR A 55 15.10 1.16 4.02
CA THR A 55 16.15 0.79 3.04
C THR A 55 16.18 1.68 1.80
N ASP A 56 15.02 2.15 1.35
CA ASP A 56 14.79 3.03 0.22
C ASP A 56 13.40 3.70 0.34
N ALA A 57 13.38 4.94 0.85
CA ALA A 57 12.16 5.71 1.02
C ALA A 57 11.38 5.94 -0.29
N ASN A 58 12.06 6.04 -1.44
CA ASN A 58 11.38 6.20 -2.73
C ASN A 58 10.70 4.90 -3.13
N ALA A 59 11.34 3.75 -2.88
CA ALA A 59 10.72 2.46 -3.11
C ALA A 59 9.46 2.29 -2.25
N ALA A 60 9.44 2.76 -1.00
CA ALA A 60 8.25 2.75 -0.15
C ALA A 60 7.10 3.59 -0.74
N VAL A 61 7.38 4.83 -1.17
CA VAL A 61 6.37 5.70 -1.82
C VAL A 61 5.84 5.07 -3.11
N ILE A 62 6.72 4.51 -3.95
CA ILE A 62 6.31 3.79 -5.16
C ILE A 62 5.40 2.62 -4.80
N HIS A 63 5.66 1.89 -3.72
CA HIS A 63 4.82 0.78 -3.28
C HIS A 63 3.39 1.22 -2.95
N ILE A 64 3.23 2.36 -2.27
CA ILE A 64 1.93 2.96 -1.97
C ILE A 64 1.25 3.44 -3.27
N ALA A 65 2.00 4.10 -4.16
CA ALA A 65 1.47 4.57 -5.45
C ALA A 65 0.97 3.41 -6.32
N GLU A 66 1.70 2.29 -6.36
CA GLU A 66 1.29 1.09 -7.09
C GLU A 66 -0.02 0.51 -6.53
N LEU A 67 -0.18 0.47 -5.21
CA LEU A 67 -1.43 0.05 -4.58
C LEU A 67 -2.58 1.01 -4.93
N MET A 68 -2.34 2.32 -4.84
CA MET A 68 -3.33 3.34 -5.21
C MET A 68 -3.80 3.16 -6.66
N LYS A 69 -2.86 2.93 -7.57
CA LYS A 69 -3.14 2.69 -8.99
C LYS A 69 -3.93 1.40 -9.21
N GLN A 70 -3.63 0.33 -8.48
CA GLN A 70 -4.43 -0.89 -8.55
C GLN A 70 -5.86 -0.64 -8.09
N LEU A 71 -6.05 0.02 -6.95
CA LEU A 71 -7.37 0.26 -6.36
C LEU A 71 -8.26 1.17 -7.22
N ARG A 72 -7.68 2.09 -8.01
CA ARG A 72 -8.44 3.07 -8.79
C ARG A 72 -8.57 2.76 -10.28
N GLU A 73 -7.52 2.23 -10.89
CA GLU A 73 -7.38 2.26 -12.35
C GLU A 73 -7.06 0.89 -12.95
N ARG A 74 -6.12 0.16 -12.34
CA ARG A 74 -5.51 -1.01 -12.98
C ARG A 74 -6.20 -2.32 -12.66
N HIS A 75 -6.75 -2.49 -11.46
CA HIS A 75 -7.37 -3.75 -11.09
C HIS A 75 -8.68 -3.94 -11.87
N PRO A 76 -8.96 -5.13 -12.44
CA PRO A 76 -10.17 -5.36 -13.22
C PRO A 76 -11.47 -5.03 -12.48
N LEU A 77 -11.48 -5.16 -11.15
CA LEU A 77 -12.62 -4.87 -10.29
C LEU A 77 -12.60 -3.47 -9.65
N ALA A 78 -11.65 -2.59 -10.01
CA ALA A 78 -11.56 -1.25 -9.40
C ALA A 78 -12.86 -0.45 -9.55
N HIS A 79 -13.53 -0.57 -10.71
CA HIS A 79 -14.80 0.08 -11.01
C HIS A 79 -15.97 -0.38 -10.12
N ALA A 80 -15.85 -1.53 -9.44
CA ALA A 80 -16.88 -2.04 -8.55
C ALA A 80 -16.89 -1.34 -7.17
N VAL A 81 -15.86 -0.55 -6.86
CA VAL A 81 -15.77 0.23 -5.62
C VAL A 81 -16.25 1.65 -5.91
N THR A 82 -17.45 1.99 -5.42
CA THR A 82 -18.05 3.33 -5.55
C THR A 82 -18.40 3.91 -4.17
N PRO A 83 -17.90 5.11 -3.81
CA PRO A 83 -16.95 5.95 -4.58
C PRO A 83 -15.59 5.23 -4.77
N PRO A 84 -14.65 5.72 -5.60
CA PRO A 84 -13.27 5.20 -5.65
C PRO A 84 -12.54 5.38 -4.31
N VAL A 85 -11.52 4.58 -4.03
CA VAL A 85 -10.69 4.74 -2.81
C VAL A 85 -9.99 6.09 -2.86
N GLY A 86 -10.10 6.87 -1.79
CA GLY A 86 -9.44 8.18 -1.66
C GLY A 86 -7.98 8.04 -1.26
N PHE A 87 -7.14 9.01 -1.62
CA PHE A 87 -5.72 8.97 -1.25
C PHE A 87 -5.53 9.14 0.26
N GLY A 88 -6.23 10.09 0.88
CA GLY A 88 -6.24 10.24 2.35
C GLY A 88 -6.73 8.98 3.06
N GLU A 89 -7.80 8.37 2.54
CA GLU A 89 -8.35 7.11 3.03
C GLU A 89 -7.31 5.97 2.97
N LEU A 90 -6.56 5.84 1.88
CA LEU A 90 -5.49 4.85 1.79
C LEU A 90 -4.37 5.16 2.80
N LEU A 91 -3.95 6.41 2.93
CA LEU A 91 -2.86 6.78 3.84
C LEU A 91 -3.22 6.56 5.31
N ASP A 92 -4.46 6.80 5.70
CA ASP A 92 -4.93 6.46 7.04
C ASP A 92 -4.91 4.94 7.25
N GLY A 93 -5.20 4.17 6.18
CA GLY A 93 -5.19 2.70 6.20
C GLY A 93 -3.78 2.15 6.30
N VAL A 94 -2.85 2.76 5.56
CA VAL A 94 -1.42 2.47 5.61
C VAL A 94 -0.89 2.74 7.02
N ARG A 95 -1.23 3.89 7.64
CA ARG A 95 -0.83 4.16 9.03
C ARG A 95 -1.29 3.04 9.97
N GLY A 96 -2.49 2.51 9.76
CA GLY A 96 -3.03 1.41 10.56
C GLY A 96 -2.41 0.03 10.30
N CYS A 97 -1.72 -0.21 9.17
CA CYS A 97 -1.11 -1.51 8.89
C CYS A 97 0.38 -1.59 9.23
N LEU A 98 1.03 -0.47 9.56
CA LEU A 98 2.43 -0.44 9.94
C LEU A 98 2.71 -1.25 11.22
N PRO A 99 3.92 -1.83 11.36
CA PRO A 99 4.30 -2.58 12.55
C PRO A 99 4.15 -1.76 13.83
N ALA A 100 3.79 -2.43 14.93
CA ALA A 100 3.71 -1.80 16.24
C ALA A 100 5.07 -1.17 16.62
N GLY A 101 5.06 0.08 17.07
CA GLY A 101 6.27 0.81 17.43
C GLY A 101 7.08 1.35 16.25
N PHE A 102 6.53 1.37 15.03
CA PHE A 102 7.18 2.03 13.90
C PHE A 102 7.14 3.57 14.05
N GLU A 103 8.18 4.12 14.68
CA GLU A 103 8.26 5.55 15.09
C GLU A 103 8.20 6.54 13.91
N GLN A 104 8.51 6.08 12.70
CA GLN A 104 8.60 6.93 11.50
C GLN A 104 7.29 6.97 10.70
N ALA A 105 6.19 6.45 11.25
CA ALA A 105 4.89 6.40 10.56
C ALA A 105 4.45 7.77 10.03
N ASP A 106 4.50 8.82 10.87
CA ASP A 106 4.05 10.15 10.45
C ASP A 106 4.97 10.79 9.42
N LEU A 107 6.29 10.54 9.51
CA LEU A 107 7.23 11.01 8.50
C LEU A 107 6.97 10.33 7.15
N LEU A 108 6.76 9.01 7.15
CA LEU A 108 6.41 8.25 5.94
C LEU A 108 5.12 8.77 5.31
N ILE A 109 4.06 8.96 6.10
CA ILE A 109 2.77 9.47 5.60
C ILE A 109 2.93 10.90 5.06
N SER A 110 3.62 11.78 5.78
CA SER A 110 3.86 13.16 5.34
C SER A 110 4.68 13.20 4.05
N TYR A 111 5.75 12.41 3.98
CA TYR A 111 6.60 12.33 2.79
C TYR A 111 5.79 11.83 1.59
N THR A 112 4.99 10.78 1.79
CA THR A 112 4.12 10.22 0.75
C THR A 112 3.07 11.24 0.26
N ARG A 113 2.47 12.03 1.18
CA ARG A 113 1.57 13.13 0.81
C ARG A 113 2.26 14.18 -0.05
N THR A 114 3.47 14.59 0.32
CA THR A 114 4.24 15.56 -0.48
C THR A 114 4.63 15.00 -1.84
N SER A 115 5.06 13.74 -1.91
CA SER A 115 5.53 13.12 -3.15
C SER A 115 4.43 12.78 -4.15
N LEU A 116 3.24 12.43 -3.67
CA LEU A 116 2.12 11.95 -4.51
C LEU A 116 0.88 12.85 -4.48
N GLY A 117 0.90 13.92 -3.70
CA GLY A 117 -0.24 14.82 -3.49
C GLY A 117 -0.76 15.39 -4.80
N ASP A 118 0.12 15.85 -5.69
CA ASP A 118 -0.29 16.42 -6.98
C ASP A 118 -0.97 15.40 -7.91
N PHE A 119 -0.72 14.10 -7.71
CA PHE A 119 -1.30 13.03 -8.53
C PHE A 119 -2.61 12.48 -7.97
N TYR A 120 -2.75 12.44 -6.64
CA TYR A 120 -3.84 11.72 -5.97
C TYR A 120 -4.61 12.54 -4.92
N GLY A 121 -4.12 13.72 -4.52
CA GLY A 121 -4.73 14.63 -3.55
C GLY A 121 -5.55 15.73 -4.22
N GLY A 122 -6.73 15.36 -4.71
CA GLY A 122 -7.81 16.33 -4.97
C GLY A 122 -8.60 16.62 -3.70
#